data_AF-A0A2R6K471-F1
#
_entry.id   AF-A0A2R6K471-F1
#
_cell.length_a   1.000
_cell.length_b   1.000
_cell.length_c   1.000
_cell.angle_alpha   90.00
_cell.angle_beta   90.00
_cell.angle_gamma   90.00
#
_symmetry.space_group_name_H-M   'P 1'
#
loop_
_entity.id
_entity.type
_entity.pdbx_description
1 polymer ?
#
loop_
_entity_poly.entity_id
_entity_poly.type
_entity_poly.pdbx_seq_one_letter_code
_entity_poly.pdbx_strand_id
1 'polypeptide(L)'
;MTDAADAEDPVELGVQLLERLEHESLPLPEVIDRIETVTTDATDAATTRQILETAERRGIIDREAGTVRPNRSSFLSFEAEVVSKEGEFTCRRCDASISTGYFMRLDAGEHGPFGSTCIRKVTGRE
;
A
#
# COMPACT_ATOMS: atom_id res chain seq x y z
N MET A 1 -13.69 15.89 -20.78
CA MET A 1 -12.29 15.92 -20.31
C MET A 1 -12.34 16.36 -18.87
N THR A 2 -12.77 15.45 -17.98
CA THR A 2 -13.05 15.78 -16.60
C THR A 2 -11.77 15.71 -15.80
N ASP A 3 -11.42 16.87 -15.29
CA ASP A 3 -10.45 17.20 -14.26
C ASP A 3 -10.42 16.15 -13.13
N ALA A 4 -9.29 15.46 -12.97
CA ALA A 4 -8.99 14.55 -11.87
C ALA A 4 -7.69 14.99 -11.15
N ALA A 5 -7.48 16.31 -11.05
CA ALA A 5 -6.26 16.88 -10.47
C ALA A 5 -6.17 16.79 -8.93
N ASP A 6 -7.11 16.11 -8.27
CA ASP A 6 -7.13 15.88 -6.80
C ASP A 6 -7.40 14.41 -6.41
N ALA A 7 -7.42 13.49 -7.38
CA ALA A 7 -7.43 12.06 -7.09
C ALA A 7 -5.97 11.59 -7.00
N GLU A 8 -5.53 11.21 -5.79
CA GLU A 8 -4.23 10.57 -5.53
C GLU A 8 -3.93 9.55 -6.64
N ASP A 9 -2.79 9.65 -7.33
CA ASP A 9 -2.45 8.70 -8.40
C ASP A 9 -2.31 7.29 -7.79
N PRO A 10 -3.24 6.36 -8.07
CA PRO A 10 -3.24 5.05 -7.45
C PRO A 10 -1.98 4.26 -7.83
N VAL A 11 -1.36 4.57 -8.97
CA VAL A 11 -0.10 3.97 -9.39
C VAL A 11 1.03 4.42 -8.48
N GLU A 12 1.17 5.73 -8.26
CA GLU A 12 2.20 6.27 -7.37
C GLU A 12 1.98 5.85 -5.92
N LEU A 13 0.72 5.87 -5.44
CA LEU A 13 0.39 5.41 -4.09
C LEU A 13 0.75 3.93 -3.89
N GLY A 14 0.44 3.09 -4.89
CA GLY A 14 0.77 1.68 -4.88
C GLY A 14 2.28 1.42 -4.92
N VAL A 15 3.01 2.16 -5.76
CA VAL A 15 4.47 2.06 -5.83
C VAL A 15 5.12 2.45 -4.50
N GLN A 16 4.67 3.54 -3.88
CA GLN A 16 5.17 4.00 -2.60
C GLN A 16 4.82 3.05 -1.45
N LEU A 17 3.66 2.38 -1.50
CA LEU A 17 3.32 1.30 -0.58
C LEU A 17 4.34 0.14 -0.68
N LEU A 18 4.72 -0.27 -1.90
CA LEU A 18 5.66 -1.37 -2.12
C LEU A 18 7.07 -1.06 -1.63
N GLU A 19 7.54 0.18 -1.86
CA GLU A 19 8.84 0.67 -1.37
C GLU A 19 9.00 0.53 0.15
N ARG A 20 7.87 0.62 0.83
CA ARG A 20 7.73 0.76 2.27
C ARG A 20 7.50 -0.56 3.01
N LEU A 21 7.41 -1.67 2.27
CA LEU A 21 7.20 -3.00 2.86
C LEU A 21 8.45 -3.47 3.62
N GLU A 22 8.28 -3.88 4.88
CA GLU A 22 9.35 -4.40 5.73
C GLU A 22 9.64 -5.90 5.50
N HIS A 23 8.88 -6.56 4.62
CA HIS A 23 9.09 -7.96 4.27
C HIS A 23 10.39 -8.18 3.49
N GLU A 24 11.08 -9.31 3.73
CA GLU A 24 12.24 -9.70 2.90
C GLU A 24 11.81 -10.12 1.50
N SER A 25 10.69 -10.82 1.43
CA SER A 25 10.05 -11.27 0.20
C SER A 25 8.60 -11.62 0.48
N LEU A 26 7.73 -11.46 -0.50
CA LEU A 26 6.33 -11.85 -0.45
C LEU A 26 5.95 -12.66 -1.70
N PRO A 27 5.04 -13.64 -1.59
CA PRO A 27 4.45 -14.25 -2.78
C PRO A 27 3.61 -13.20 -3.53
N LEU A 28 3.61 -13.28 -4.86
CA LEU A 28 2.91 -12.31 -5.72
C LEU A 28 1.43 -12.09 -5.33
N PRO A 29 0.63 -13.12 -4.98
CA PRO A 29 -0.74 -12.92 -4.51
C PRO A 29 -0.83 -11.99 -3.30
N GLU A 30 0.06 -12.11 -2.33
CA GLU A 30 0.06 -11.25 -1.14
C GLU A 30 0.45 -9.80 -1.44
N VAL A 31 1.27 -9.59 -2.48
CA VAL A 31 1.57 -8.25 -2.97
C VAL A 31 0.35 -7.65 -3.67
N ILE A 32 -0.35 -8.46 -4.47
CA ILE A 32 -1.60 -8.05 -5.13
C ILE A 32 -2.65 -7.64 -4.09
N ASP A 33 -2.87 -8.44 -3.04
CA ASP A 33 -3.81 -8.12 -1.95
C ASP A 33 -3.55 -6.74 -1.32
N ARG A 34 -2.28 -6.32 -1.24
CA ARG A 34 -1.88 -5.02 -0.69
C ARG A 34 -2.13 -3.89 -1.70
N ILE A 35 -1.78 -4.11 -2.97
CA ILE A 35 -2.08 -3.17 -4.05
C ILE A 35 -3.59 -2.94 -4.15
N GLU A 36 -4.39 -3.98 -3.96
CA GLU A 36 -5.85 -3.90 -3.99
C GLU A 36 -6.43 -3.02 -2.87
N THR A 37 -5.69 -2.78 -1.78
CA THR A 37 -6.13 -1.78 -0.78
C THR A 37 -5.94 -0.35 -1.25
N VAL A 38 -5.04 -0.10 -2.19
CA VAL A 38 -4.81 1.24 -2.80
C VAL A 38 -5.84 1.52 -3.87
N THR A 39 -6.15 0.53 -4.69
CA THR A 39 -7.13 0.65 -5.77
C THR A 39 -8.54 0.49 -5.21
N THR A 40 -9.40 1.49 -5.35
CA THR A 40 -10.81 1.41 -4.90
C THR A 40 -11.63 0.32 -5.58
N ASP A 41 -11.11 -0.28 -6.66
CA ASP A 41 -11.71 -1.41 -7.36
C ASP A 41 -10.72 -2.56 -7.42
N ALA A 42 -10.98 -3.64 -6.68
CA ALA A 42 -10.26 -4.92 -6.75
C ALA A 42 -10.35 -5.60 -8.15
N THR A 43 -10.96 -4.93 -9.13
CA THR A 43 -11.12 -5.40 -10.51
C THR A 43 -10.15 -4.68 -11.48
N ASP A 44 -9.38 -3.68 -11.02
CA ASP A 44 -8.45 -2.96 -11.89
C ASP A 44 -7.11 -3.70 -12.07
N ALA A 45 -7.19 -4.81 -12.81
CA ALA A 45 -6.02 -5.59 -13.19
C ALA A 45 -5.03 -4.80 -14.08
N ALA A 46 -5.42 -3.65 -14.64
CA ALA A 46 -4.52 -2.79 -15.40
C ALA A 46 -3.67 -1.95 -14.44
N THR A 47 -4.29 -1.32 -13.44
CA THR A 47 -3.58 -0.55 -12.40
C THR A 47 -2.64 -1.42 -11.59
N THR A 48 -3.05 -2.63 -11.17
CA THR A 48 -2.17 -3.56 -10.45
C THR A 48 -0.94 -3.92 -11.26
N ARG A 49 -1.09 -4.21 -12.56
CA ARG A 49 0.06 -4.46 -13.45
C ARG A 49 0.94 -3.22 -13.57
N GLN A 50 0.34 -2.05 -13.76
CA GLN A 50 1.07 -0.80 -13.93
C GLN A 50 1.89 -0.44 -12.69
N ILE A 51 1.36 -0.68 -11.49
CA ILE A 51 2.09 -0.51 -10.21
C ILE A 51 3.31 -1.42 -10.18
N LEU A 52 3.11 -2.72 -10.41
CA LEU A 52 4.20 -3.70 -10.35
C LEU A 52 5.29 -3.41 -11.38
N GLU A 53 4.91 -3.09 -12.62
CA GLU A 53 5.87 -2.70 -13.66
C GLU A 53 6.60 -1.40 -13.32
N THR A 54 5.92 -0.42 -12.74
CA THR A 54 6.53 0.86 -12.38
C THR A 54 7.50 0.67 -11.22
N ALA A 55 7.12 -0.09 -10.20
CA ALA A 55 7.99 -0.40 -9.07
C ALA A 55 9.24 -1.16 -9.51
N GLU A 56 9.09 -2.17 -10.37
CA GLU A 56 10.21 -2.93 -10.92
C GLU A 56 11.14 -2.06 -11.79
N ARG A 57 10.57 -1.26 -12.70
CA ARG A 57 11.36 -0.32 -13.53
C ARG A 57 12.14 0.70 -12.70
N ARG A 58 11.62 1.09 -11.53
CA ARG A 58 12.26 2.03 -10.61
C ARG A 58 13.26 1.35 -9.66
N GLY A 59 13.39 0.03 -9.72
CA GLY A 59 14.25 -0.74 -8.81
C GLY A 59 13.71 -0.78 -7.38
N ILE A 60 12.42 -0.55 -7.17
CA ILE A 60 11.76 -0.59 -5.86
C ILE A 60 11.46 -2.03 -5.46
N ILE A 61 11.18 -2.90 -6.43
CA ILE A 61 10.98 -4.33 -6.22
C ILE A 61 11.77 -5.13 -7.25
N ASP A 62 12.10 -6.37 -6.90
CA ASP A 62 12.53 -7.40 -7.82
C ASP A 62 11.51 -8.54 -7.83
N ARG A 63 11.20 -9.10 -9.01
CA ARG A 63 10.24 -10.19 -9.16
C ARG A 63 10.91 -11.43 -9.74
N GLU A 64 10.87 -12.52 -9.00
CA GLU A 64 11.46 -13.80 -9.40
C GLU A 64 10.53 -14.96 -9.03
N ALA A 65 10.25 -15.84 -10.00
CA ALA A 65 9.52 -17.09 -9.77
C ALA A 65 8.19 -16.95 -8.97
N GLY A 66 7.43 -15.87 -9.20
CA GLY A 66 6.17 -15.60 -8.48
C GLY A 66 6.35 -15.03 -7.07
N THR A 67 7.56 -14.62 -6.72
CA THR A 67 7.90 -13.93 -5.48
C THR A 67 8.34 -12.50 -5.81
N VAL A 68 8.01 -11.56 -4.93
CA VAL A 68 8.38 -10.15 -5.01
C VAL A 68 9.27 -9.81 -3.82
N ARG A 69 10.41 -9.17 -4.07
CA ARG A 69 11.35 -8.70 -3.06
C ARG A 69 11.38 -7.17 -3.07
N PRO A 70 10.90 -6.49 -2.02
CA PRO A 70 11.10 -5.06 -1.86
C PRO A 70 12.59 -4.73 -1.70
N ASN A 71 13.08 -3.77 -2.47
CA ASN A 71 14.44 -3.27 -2.33
C ASN A 71 14.55 -2.40 -1.09
N ARG A 72 15.45 -2.79 -0.19
CA ARG A 72 15.62 -2.28 1.18
C ARG A 72 16.23 -0.87 1.26
N SER A 73 16.13 -0.05 0.21
CA SER A 73 16.77 1.27 0.18
C SER A 73 15.99 2.35 0.93
N SER A 74 14.70 2.14 1.20
CA SER A 74 13.79 3.17 1.75
C SER A 74 12.85 2.54 2.78
N PHE A 75 13.34 2.25 3.99
CA PHE A 75 12.49 1.70 5.05
C PHE A 75 11.45 2.73 5.51
N LEU A 76 10.20 2.28 5.72
CA LEU A 76 9.25 3.02 6.54
C LEU A 76 9.83 3.22 7.93
N SER A 77 9.96 4.47 8.36
CA SER A 77 9.98 4.74 9.79
C SER A 77 8.53 4.77 10.25
N PHE A 78 8.00 3.60 10.67
CA PHE A 78 6.59 3.43 11.05
C PHE A 78 6.08 4.50 12.05
N GLU A 79 6.95 4.98 12.94
CA GLU A 79 6.62 6.05 13.90
C GLU A 79 6.55 7.46 13.28
N ALA A 80 7.17 7.69 12.12
CA ALA A 80 7.18 8.97 11.42
C ALA A 80 6.12 9.06 10.32
N GLU A 81 5.74 7.92 9.72
CA GLU A 81 4.92 7.88 8.50
C GLU A 81 3.51 7.32 8.72
N VAL A 82 3.15 6.90 9.94
CA VAL A 82 1.78 6.47 10.27
C VAL A 82 1.12 7.47 11.22
N VAL A 83 -0.01 8.04 10.79
CA VAL A 83 -0.85 8.94 11.59
C VAL A 83 -2.07 8.18 12.10
N SER A 84 -2.36 8.28 13.39
CA SER A 84 -3.59 7.76 14.00
C SER A 84 -4.63 8.86 14.17
N LYS A 85 -5.88 8.59 13.79
CA LYS A 85 -7.04 9.47 14.01
C LYS A 85 -8.12 8.69 14.77
N GLU A 86 -8.79 9.33 15.72
CA GLU A 86 -9.96 8.76 16.42
C GLU A 86 -11.25 9.17 15.71
N GLY A 87 -12.21 8.25 15.62
CA GLY A 87 -13.47 8.43 14.89
C GLY A 87 -14.08 7.12 14.41
N GLU A 88 -15.20 7.17 13.72
CA GLU A 88 -15.81 5.99 13.10
C GLU A 88 -15.21 5.75 11.72
N PHE A 89 -14.43 4.68 11.57
CA PHE A 89 -13.78 4.32 10.31
C PHE A 89 -14.09 2.87 9.92
N THR A 90 -13.91 2.55 8.65
CA THR A 90 -13.97 1.18 8.12
C THR A 90 -12.59 0.79 7.62
N CYS A 91 -12.02 -0.29 8.18
CA CYS A 91 -10.69 -0.76 7.81
C CYS A 91 -10.63 -1.15 6.32
N ARG A 92 -9.77 -0.50 5.53
CA ARG A 92 -9.61 -0.78 4.08
C ARG A 92 -9.20 -2.21 3.74
N ARG A 93 -8.61 -2.95 4.69
CA ARG A 93 -8.14 -4.32 4.46
C ARG A 93 -9.18 -5.39 4.75
N CYS A 94 -9.99 -5.20 5.79
CA CYS A 94 -10.87 -6.26 6.32
C CYS A 94 -12.30 -5.81 6.56
N ASP A 95 -12.65 -4.59 6.17
CA ASP A 95 -13.97 -3.98 6.28
C ASP A 95 -14.53 -3.90 7.71
N ALA A 96 -13.71 -4.16 8.72
CA ALA A 96 -14.11 -4.03 10.12
C ALA A 96 -14.33 -2.55 10.50
N SER A 97 -15.39 -2.27 11.24
CA SER A 97 -15.61 -0.97 11.89
C SER A 97 -14.58 -0.78 13.01
N ILE A 98 -13.89 0.35 13.01
CA ILE A 98 -12.83 0.70 13.95
C ILE A 98 -13.03 2.12 14.49
N SER A 99 -12.76 2.29 15.79
CA SER A 99 -12.82 3.59 16.47
C SER A 99 -11.52 4.41 16.34
N THR A 100 -10.45 3.77 15.88
CA THR A 100 -9.14 4.38 15.65
C THR A 100 -8.62 3.93 14.30
N GLY A 101 -8.49 4.88 13.37
CA GLY A 101 -7.96 4.65 12.04
C GLY A 101 -6.48 5.02 11.96
N TYR A 102 -5.68 4.13 11.39
CA TYR A 102 -4.26 4.35 11.09
C TYR A 102 -4.10 4.64 9.59
N PHE A 103 -3.35 5.70 9.26
CA PHE A 103 -3.14 6.21 7.91
C PHE A 103 -1.65 6.28 7.62
N MET A 104 -1.20 5.68 6.51
CA MET A 104 0.15 5.85 6.00
C MET A 104 0.24 7.15 5.23
N ARG A 105 1.16 8.01 5.61
CA ARG A 105 1.51 9.21 4.86
C ARG A 105 2.51 8.85 3.78
N LEU A 106 2.02 8.82 2.54
CA LEU A 106 2.81 8.67 1.35
C LEU A 106 2.94 10.04 0.68
N ASP A 107 3.98 10.24 -0.12
CA ASP A 107 4.17 11.48 -0.89
C ASP A 107 3.07 11.66 -1.95
N ALA A 108 2.49 10.56 -2.43
CA ALA A 108 1.34 10.57 -3.35
C ALA A 108 -0.01 10.73 -2.65
N GLY A 109 -0.09 10.63 -1.31
CA GLY A 109 -1.38 10.63 -0.61
C GLY A 109 -1.42 9.97 0.77
N GLU A 110 -2.56 10.08 1.46
CA GLU A 110 -2.82 9.33 2.71
C GLU A 110 -3.48 7.98 2.39
N HIS A 111 -2.80 6.87 2.72
CA HIS A 111 -3.34 5.54 2.52
C HIS A 111 -3.88 4.93 3.83
N GLY A 112 -5.20 4.76 3.89
CA GLY A 112 -5.92 4.23 5.06
C GLY A 112 -7.44 4.40 4.90
N PRO A 113 -8.23 4.23 5.98
CA PRO A 113 -7.83 3.87 7.34
C PRO A 113 -7.63 2.36 7.53
N PHE A 114 -6.70 1.99 8.42
CA PHE A 114 -6.47 0.62 8.86
C PHE A 114 -6.67 0.48 10.36
N GLY A 115 -7.05 -0.71 10.84
CA GLY A 115 -6.97 -1.05 12.27
C GLY A 115 -5.53 -1.34 12.70
N SER A 116 -5.26 -1.29 14.01
CA SER A 116 -3.91 -1.43 14.58
C SER A 116 -3.19 -2.74 14.18
N THR A 117 -3.90 -3.86 14.09
CA THR A 117 -3.35 -5.13 13.58
C THR A 117 -3.22 -5.14 12.07
N CYS A 118 -4.18 -4.55 11.36
CA CYS A 118 -4.19 -4.56 9.89
C CYS A 118 -3.01 -3.77 9.32
N ILE A 119 -2.71 -2.59 9.89
CA ILE A 119 -1.58 -1.77 9.43
C ILE A 119 -0.26 -2.52 9.58
N ARG A 120 -0.02 -3.18 10.71
CA ARG A 120 1.21 -3.96 10.95
C ARG A 120 1.35 -5.12 9.96
N LYS A 121 0.25 -5.81 9.66
CA LYS A 121 0.25 -6.89 8.67
C LYS A 121 0.39 -6.40 7.23
N VAL A 122 -0.08 -5.19 6.90
CA VAL A 122 0.11 -4.59 5.56
C VAL A 122 1.57 -4.21 5.37
N THR A 123 2.19 -3.57 6.37
CA THR A 123 3.58 -3.11 6.32
C THR A 123 4.61 -4.21 6.58
N GLY A 124 4.20 -5.35 7.15
CA GLY A 124 5.05 -6.54 7.32
C GLY A 124 5.76 -6.69 8.65
N ARG A 125 5.12 -6.22 9.73
CA ARG A 125 5.63 -6.28 11.11
C ARG A 125 4.98 -7.37 11.97
N GLU A 126 3.97 -8.07 11.45
CA GLU A 126 3.26 -9.20 12.08
C GLU A 126 2.92 -10.30 11.07
#